data_AF-A0A183LI20-F1
#
_entry.id   AF-A0A183LI20-F1
#
_cell.length_a   1.000
_cell.length_b   1.000
_cell.length_c   1.000
_cell.angle_alpha   90.00
_cell.angle_beta   90.00
_cell.angle_gamma   90.00
#
_symmetry.space_group_name_H-M   'P 1'
#
loop_
_entity.id
_entity.type
_entity.pdbx_description
1 polymer ?
#
loop_
_entity_poly.entity_id
_entity_poly.type
_entity_poly.pdbx_seq_one_letter_code
_entity_poly.pdbx_strand_id
1 'polypeptide(L)'
;MKMSIFEGKHGIQWTSRMRSNNLDFADDLALLSQTQQQMQEKKTSVAAVSAAVGLDIHKWKSKILRYNTVCADQITIDGEDLEDVKIFTYLGSIIDEQGGSDADVKAWIGKARAVYLQLKNIWNSKQLATNIKVRIFNTNVKTVLLYGAET
;
A
#
# COMPACT_ATOMS: atom_id res chain seq x y z
N MET A 1 10.55 16.85 -1.49
CA MET A 1 9.84 16.14 -2.57
C MET A 1 10.66 16.29 -3.84
N LYS A 2 11.37 15.24 -4.27
CA LYS A 2 12.20 15.25 -5.49
C LYS A 2 11.47 14.38 -6.51
N MET A 3 10.99 14.99 -7.59
CA MET A 3 10.34 14.27 -8.70
C MET A 3 11.39 13.50 -9.49
N SER A 4 11.23 12.18 -9.60
CA SER A 4 12.00 11.34 -10.52
C SER A 4 11.27 11.25 -11.87
N ILE A 5 11.96 11.72 -12.92
CA ILE A 5 11.51 11.73 -14.30
C ILE A 5 11.86 10.38 -14.91
N PHE A 6 10.87 9.63 -15.40
CA PHE A 6 11.11 8.49 -16.28
C PHE A 6 10.23 8.61 -17.52
N GLU A 7 10.85 8.91 -18.66
CA GLU A 7 10.20 8.99 -19.96
C GLU A 7 9.83 7.59 -20.46
N GLY A 8 8.57 7.20 -20.26
CA GLY A 8 8.02 5.97 -20.80
C GLY A 8 6.49 6.06 -20.85
N LYS A 9 5.89 5.72 -21.99
CA LYS A 9 4.45 5.87 -22.27
C LYS A 9 3.52 4.93 -21.47
N HIS A 10 3.94 4.40 -20.32
CA HIS A 10 3.29 3.28 -19.64
C HIS A 10 3.16 3.48 -18.12
N GLY A 11 2.46 4.54 -17.69
CA GLY A 11 2.13 4.71 -16.28
C GLY A 11 0.71 5.17 -15.97
N ILE A 12 0.32 5.03 -14.70
CA ILE A 12 -0.98 5.46 -14.18
C ILE A 12 -1.00 6.98 -14.12
N GLN A 13 -2.02 7.56 -14.75
CA GLN A 13 -2.17 9.01 -14.87
C GLN A 13 -2.96 9.54 -13.68
N TRP A 14 -2.28 10.23 -12.77
CA TRP A 14 -2.90 10.79 -11.56
C TRP A 14 -3.47 12.19 -11.82
N THR A 15 -2.93 12.95 -12.77
CA THR A 15 -3.49 14.22 -13.30
C THR A 15 -3.10 14.41 -14.77
N SER A 16 -3.65 15.43 -15.46
CA SER A 16 -3.30 15.76 -16.88
C SER A 16 -1.81 15.90 -17.16
N ARG A 17 -0.96 16.07 -16.13
CA ARG A 17 0.47 16.33 -16.27
C ARG A 17 1.39 15.43 -15.42
N MET A 18 0.87 14.56 -14.55
CA MET A 18 1.68 13.63 -13.73
C MET A 18 1.38 12.17 -14.06
N ARG A 19 2.45 11.44 -14.37
CA ARG A 19 2.45 9.99 -14.64
C ARG A 19 3.55 9.38 -13.79
N SER A 20 3.19 8.71 -12.70
CA SER A 20 4.16 8.06 -11.80
C SER A 20 3.91 6.57 -11.77
N ASN A 21 5.00 5.80 -11.86
CA ASN A 21 5.00 4.34 -11.78
C ASN A 21 5.53 3.83 -10.46
N ASN A 22 5.88 4.72 -9.54
CA ASN A 22 6.50 4.37 -8.27
C ASN A 22 5.78 5.12 -7.14
N LEU A 23 5.67 4.48 -5.97
CA LEU A 23 5.23 5.09 -4.72
C LEU A 23 6.36 4.94 -3.70
N ASP A 24 6.79 6.03 -3.09
CA ASP A 24 7.87 6.06 -2.10
C ASP A 24 7.40 6.64 -0.76
N PHE A 25 7.76 5.99 0.34
CA PHE A 25 7.52 6.48 1.69
C PHE A 25 8.65 6.05 2.63
N ALA A 26 9.36 7.02 3.21
CA ALA A 26 10.54 6.78 4.04
C ALA A 26 11.58 5.88 3.32
N ASP A 27 11.82 4.68 3.83
CA ASP A 27 12.71 3.66 3.27
C ASP A 27 12.03 2.67 2.32
N ASP A 28 10.69 2.71 2.20
CA ASP A 28 9.92 1.83 1.32
C ASP A 28 9.74 2.43 -0.08
N LEU A 29 9.95 1.60 -1.11
CA LEU A 29 9.72 1.93 -2.52
C LEU A 29 8.89 0.83 -3.19
N ALA A 30 7.73 1.19 -3.73
CA ALA A 30 6.90 0.33 -4.56
C ALA A 30 7.08 0.69 -6.04
N LEU A 31 7.38 -0.30 -6.87
CA LEU A 31 7.56 -0.17 -8.32
C LEU A 31 6.41 -0.87 -9.05
N LEU A 32 5.67 -0.15 -9.88
CA LEU A 32 4.58 -0.68 -10.69
C LEU A 32 5.03 -0.82 -12.15
N SER A 33 4.78 -1.97 -12.77
CA SER A 33 5.10 -2.22 -14.18
C SER A 33 4.05 -3.10 -14.83
N GLN A 34 3.85 -2.90 -16.14
CA GLN A 34 2.89 -3.68 -16.91
C GLN A 34 3.49 -5.00 -17.41
N THR A 35 4.83 -5.06 -17.54
CA THR A 35 5.54 -6.25 -18.00
C THR A 35 6.62 -6.67 -17.00
N GLN A 36 6.87 -7.98 -16.96
CA GLN A 36 7.97 -8.60 -16.22
C GLN A 36 9.32 -7.93 -16.56
N GLN A 37 9.59 -7.74 -17.85
CA GLN A 37 10.84 -7.15 -18.32
C GLN A 37 11.05 -5.73 -17.75
N GLN A 38 10.02 -4.88 -17.81
CA GLN A 38 10.09 -3.53 -17.22
C GLN A 38 10.32 -3.57 -15.72
N MET A 39 9.71 -4.55 -15.03
CA MET A 39 9.90 -4.72 -13.60
C MET A 39 11.36 -5.10 -13.27
N GLN A 40 11.94 -6.03 -14.02
CA GLN A 40 13.35 -6.42 -13.87
C GLN A 40 14.28 -5.23 -14.15
N GLU A 41 14.08 -4.50 -15.25
CA GLU A 41 14.87 -3.32 -15.63
C GLU A 41 14.83 -2.23 -14.56
N LYS A 42 13.63 -1.87 -14.06
CA LYS A 42 13.47 -0.86 -13.01
C LYS A 42 14.18 -1.25 -11.73
N LYS A 43 14.05 -2.51 -11.32
CA LYS A 43 14.66 -3.01 -10.11
C LYS A 43 16.18 -3.03 -10.21
N THR A 44 16.74 -3.46 -11.34
CA THR A 44 18.20 -3.38 -11.60
C THR A 44 18.69 -1.94 -11.56
N SER A 45 17.92 -1.00 -12.14
CA SER A 45 18.22 0.43 -12.09
C SER A 45 18.21 0.97 -10.65
N VAL A 46 17.20 0.63 -9.85
CA VAL A 46 17.12 1.02 -8.43
C VAL A 46 18.29 0.43 -7.64
N ALA A 47 18.64 -0.85 -7.85
CA ALA A 47 19.78 -1.48 -7.18
C ALA A 47 21.10 -0.74 -7.49
N ALA A 48 21.34 -0.41 -8.76
CA ALA A 48 22.53 0.33 -9.17
C ALA A 48 22.59 1.74 -8.56
N VAL A 49 21.46 2.46 -8.57
CA VAL A 49 21.38 3.83 -7.99
C VAL A 49 21.56 3.78 -6.48
N SER A 50 20.92 2.84 -5.78
CA SER A 50 21.07 2.66 -4.33
C SER A 50 22.52 2.38 -3.96
N ALA A 51 23.17 1.44 -4.64
CA ALA A 51 24.58 1.12 -4.41
C ALA A 51 25.49 2.35 -4.64
N ALA A 52 25.23 3.14 -5.67
CA ALA A 52 26.01 4.35 -5.97
C ALA A 52 25.90 5.44 -4.87
N VAL A 53 24.80 5.45 -4.10
CA VAL A 53 24.61 6.35 -2.96
C VAL A 53 24.89 5.69 -1.61
N GLY A 54 25.42 4.46 -1.60
CA GLY A 54 25.74 3.72 -0.37
C GLY A 54 24.53 3.19 0.38
N LEU A 55 23.41 2.95 -0.31
CA LEU A 55 22.21 2.31 0.23
C LEU A 55 22.12 0.85 -0.23
N ASP A 56 21.76 -0.03 0.68
CA ASP A 56 21.54 -1.45 0.39
C ASP A 56 20.05 -1.75 0.25
N ILE A 57 19.68 -2.45 -0.83
CA ILE A 57 18.34 -2.98 -0.97
C ILE A 57 18.22 -4.21 -0.09
N HIS A 58 17.23 -4.16 0.78
CA HIS A 58 17.01 -5.20 1.75
C HIS A 58 16.16 -6.34 1.17
N LYS A 59 16.85 -7.24 0.46
CA LYS A 59 16.28 -8.31 -0.40
C LYS A 59 15.17 -9.13 0.27
N TRP A 60 15.33 -9.51 1.54
CA TRP A 60 14.34 -10.34 2.21
C TRP A 60 13.01 -9.64 2.51
N LYS A 61 13.00 -8.30 2.60
CA LYS A 61 11.76 -7.50 2.71
C LYS A 61 11.16 -7.19 1.35
N SER A 62 11.96 -7.20 0.29
CA SER A 62 11.46 -6.98 -1.08
C SER A 62 10.57 -8.15 -1.50
N LYS A 63 9.34 -7.83 -1.90
CA LYS A 63 8.34 -8.80 -2.39
C LYS A 63 7.87 -8.40 -3.77
N ILE A 64 7.39 -9.38 -4.53
CA ILE A 64 6.66 -9.14 -5.77
C ILE A 64 5.20 -9.52 -5.55
N LEU A 65 4.28 -8.63 -5.94
CA LEU A 65 2.86 -8.93 -6.03
C LEU A 65 2.48 -8.89 -7.50
N ARG A 66 1.83 -9.96 -7.96
CA ARG A 66 1.35 -10.10 -9.33
C ARG A 66 -0.17 -10.04 -9.33
N TYR A 67 -0.72 -9.23 -10.22
CA TYR A 67 -2.16 -9.18 -10.42
C TYR A 67 -2.48 -9.42 -11.90
N ASN A 68 -3.57 -10.16 -12.17
CA ASN A 68 -4.06 -10.46 -13.52
C ASN A 68 -3.02 -11.10 -14.48
N THR A 69 -2.07 -11.89 -13.97
CA THR A 69 -1.06 -12.56 -14.81
C THR A 69 -0.85 -14.01 -14.39
N VAL A 70 -0.55 -14.86 -15.38
CA VAL A 70 -0.19 -16.28 -15.21
C VAL A 70 1.34 -16.46 -15.26
N CYS A 71 2.10 -15.36 -15.48
CA CYS A 71 3.54 -15.40 -15.60
C CYS A 71 4.19 -15.75 -14.25
N ALA A 72 4.93 -16.86 -14.25
CA ALA A 72 5.66 -17.38 -13.09
C ALA A 72 7.19 -17.15 -13.19
N ASP A 73 7.64 -16.43 -14.21
CA ASP A 73 9.06 -16.20 -14.47
C ASP A 73 9.71 -15.52 -13.26
N GLN A 74 10.96 -15.84 -12.94
CA GLN A 74 11.54 -15.35 -11.71
C GLN A 74 12.01 -13.89 -11.81
N ILE A 75 11.86 -13.12 -10.72
CA ILE A 75 12.38 -11.76 -10.59
C ILE A 75 13.46 -11.77 -9.51
N THR A 76 14.70 -11.41 -9.88
CA THR A 76 15.90 -11.67 -9.04
C THR A 76 16.75 -10.43 -8.72
N ILE A 77 16.99 -10.09 -7.45
CA ILE A 77 17.92 -9.02 -7.05
C ILE A 77 19.28 -9.63 -6.75
N ASP A 78 20.32 -9.22 -7.48
CA ASP A 78 21.68 -9.76 -7.35
C ASP A 78 21.74 -11.29 -7.40
N GLY A 79 20.91 -11.91 -8.24
CA GLY A 79 20.80 -13.36 -8.38
C GLY A 79 19.93 -14.07 -7.32
N GLU A 80 19.39 -13.34 -6.33
CA GLU A 80 18.45 -13.89 -5.35
C GLU A 80 17.00 -13.63 -5.77
N ASP A 81 16.17 -14.65 -5.68
CA ASP A 81 14.77 -14.60 -6.07
C ASP A 81 13.93 -13.81 -5.08
N LEU A 82 13.07 -12.93 -5.58
CA LEU A 82 12.09 -12.25 -4.74
C LEU A 82 10.90 -13.17 -4.46
N GLU A 83 10.40 -13.13 -3.22
CA GLU A 83 9.20 -13.86 -2.84
C GLU A 83 7.97 -13.27 -3.52
N ASP A 84 7.21 -14.14 -4.19
CA ASP A 84 5.91 -13.84 -4.78
C ASP A 84 4.82 -13.97 -3.72
N VAL A 85 4.15 -12.85 -3.43
CA VAL A 85 3.10 -12.76 -2.42
C VAL A 85 1.76 -12.52 -3.09
N LYS A 86 0.70 -13.11 -2.53
CA LYS A 86 -0.68 -12.89 -3.00
C LYS A 86 -1.35 -11.67 -2.38
N ILE A 87 -0.86 -11.27 -1.21
CA ILE A 87 -1.37 -10.17 -0.42
C ILE A 87 -0.16 -9.40 0.08
N PHE A 88 -0.20 -8.09 -0.11
CA PHE A 88 0.81 -7.16 0.39
C PHE A 88 0.12 -6.03 1.15
N THR A 89 0.69 -5.63 2.28
CA THR A 89 0.20 -4.46 3.02
C THR A 89 1.19 -3.32 2.83
N TYR A 90 0.75 -2.25 2.16
CA TYR A 90 1.55 -1.05 1.94
C TYR A 90 0.85 0.14 2.62
N LEU A 91 1.55 0.81 3.54
CA LEU A 91 1.03 1.96 4.29
C LEU A 91 -0.35 1.73 4.96
N GLY A 92 -0.65 0.48 5.32
CA GLY A 92 -1.91 0.09 5.94
C GLY A 92 -3.04 -0.27 4.97
N SER A 93 -2.83 -0.11 3.66
CA SER A 93 -3.70 -0.61 2.60
C SER A 93 -3.33 -2.03 2.20
N ILE A 94 -4.34 -2.88 2.10
CA ILE A 94 -4.21 -4.25 1.60
C ILE A 94 -4.34 -4.25 0.09
N ILE A 95 -3.32 -4.76 -0.59
CA ILE A 95 -3.30 -4.98 -2.03
C ILE A 95 -3.22 -6.48 -2.25
N ASP A 96 -4.21 -7.02 -2.96
CA ASP A 96 -4.26 -8.44 -3.31
C ASP A 96 -4.02 -8.69 -4.81
N GLU A 97 -3.85 -9.96 -5.18
CA GLU A 97 -3.66 -10.39 -6.57
C GLU A 97 -4.88 -10.08 -7.47
N GLN A 98 -6.04 -9.80 -6.88
CA GLN A 98 -7.25 -9.39 -7.60
C GLN A 98 -7.23 -7.88 -7.95
N GLY A 99 -6.37 -7.10 -7.30
CA GLY A 99 -6.24 -5.65 -7.50
C GLY A 99 -7.47 -4.87 -7.03
N GLY A 100 -8.34 -5.50 -6.24
CA GLY A 100 -9.56 -4.90 -5.72
C GLY A 100 -9.35 -4.27 -4.33
N SER A 101 -10.21 -3.33 -3.95
CA SER A 101 -10.21 -2.75 -2.60
C SER A 101 -11.05 -3.55 -1.59
N ASP A 102 -11.68 -4.66 -1.99
CA ASP A 102 -12.61 -5.41 -1.13
C ASP A 102 -11.94 -5.93 0.14
N ALA A 103 -10.73 -6.49 0.03
CA ALA A 103 -9.96 -6.96 1.16
C ALA A 103 -9.62 -5.81 2.13
N ASP A 104 -9.22 -4.66 1.59
CA ASP A 104 -8.87 -3.47 2.36
C ASP A 104 -10.08 -2.87 3.09
N VAL A 105 -11.20 -2.71 2.36
CA VAL A 105 -12.48 -2.24 2.91
C VAL A 105 -12.99 -3.18 4.00
N LYS A 106 -12.91 -4.50 3.81
CA LYS A 106 -13.27 -5.48 4.84
C LYS A 106 -12.39 -5.36 6.08
N ALA A 107 -11.09 -5.18 5.92
CA ALA A 107 -10.17 -4.99 7.04
C ALA A 107 -10.48 -3.70 7.82
N TRP A 108 -10.79 -2.59 7.13
CA TRP A 108 -11.17 -1.34 7.78
C TRP A 108 -12.51 -1.44 8.53
N ILE A 109 -13.51 -2.08 7.93
CA ILE A 109 -14.78 -2.37 8.60
C ILE A 109 -14.53 -3.22 9.86
N GLY A 110 -13.66 -4.22 9.77
CA GLY A 110 -13.26 -5.06 10.90
C GLY A 110 -12.64 -4.24 12.04
N LYS A 111 -11.68 -3.35 11.73
CA LYS A 111 -11.03 -2.47 12.71
C LYS A 111 -12.04 -1.50 13.36
N ALA A 112 -12.88 -0.84 12.56
CA ALA A 112 -13.89 0.08 13.06
C ALA A 112 -14.91 -0.63 13.98
N ARG A 113 -15.32 -1.86 13.62
CA ARG A 113 -16.17 -2.70 14.48
C ARG A 113 -15.49 -3.06 15.79
N ALA A 114 -14.19 -3.39 15.77
CA ALA A 114 -13.43 -3.70 16.97
C ALA A 114 -13.37 -2.50 17.92
N VAL A 115 -13.08 -1.30 17.41
CA VAL A 115 -13.10 -0.06 18.21
C VAL A 115 -14.49 0.21 18.78
N TYR A 116 -15.54 0.06 17.96
CA TYR A 116 -16.92 0.20 18.43
C TYR A 116 -17.22 -0.77 19.58
N LEU A 117 -16.81 -2.03 19.49
CA LEU A 117 -17.02 -3.03 20.55
C LEU A 117 -16.22 -2.73 21.82
N GLN A 118 -14.99 -2.23 21.70
CA GLN A 118 -14.19 -1.81 22.86
C GLN A 118 -14.87 -0.68 23.65
N LEU A 119 -15.59 0.20 22.97
CA LEU A 119 -16.33 1.33 23.58
C LEU A 119 -17.73 0.93 24.10
N LYS A 120 -18.04 -0.37 24.22
CA LYS A 120 -19.34 -0.89 24.69
C LYS A 120 -19.84 -0.23 25.99
N ASN A 121 -18.95 0.04 26.94
CA ASN A 121 -19.33 0.67 28.21
C ASN A 121 -19.82 2.12 28.02
N ILE A 122 -19.26 2.86 27.07
CA ILE A 122 -19.70 4.21 26.71
C ILE A 122 -21.09 4.16 26.07
N TRP A 123 -21.33 3.20 25.17
CA TRP A 123 -22.63 3.04 24.52
C TRP A 123 -23.73 2.69 25.53
N ASN A 124 -23.41 1.82 26.49
CA ASN A 124 -24.34 1.38 27.53
C ASN A 124 -24.54 2.38 28.69
N SER A 125 -23.66 3.39 28.83
CA SER A 125 -23.73 4.35 29.92
C SER A 125 -24.98 5.22 29.83
N LYS A 126 -25.81 5.23 30.88
CA LYS A 126 -26.95 6.17 31.00
C LYS A 126 -26.53 7.57 31.44
N GLN A 127 -25.32 7.73 31.98
CA GLN A 127 -24.79 9.02 32.44
C GLN A 127 -24.32 9.92 31.29
N LEU A 128 -23.98 9.31 30.15
CA LEU A 128 -23.53 10.05 28.98
C LEU A 128 -24.70 10.43 28.09
N ALA A 129 -24.81 11.73 27.81
CA ALA A 129 -25.78 12.24 26.86
C ALA A 129 -25.48 11.76 25.42
N THR A 130 -26.54 11.63 24.62
CA THR A 130 -26.45 11.11 23.24
C THR A 130 -25.49 11.91 22.38
N ASN A 131 -25.48 13.25 22.51
CA ASN A 131 -24.56 14.13 21.79
C ASN A 131 -23.08 13.82 22.07
N ILE A 132 -22.72 13.48 23.31
CA ILE A 132 -21.36 13.10 23.68
C ILE A 132 -20.99 11.76 23.04
N LYS A 133 -21.90 10.77 23.10
CA LYS A 133 -21.67 9.46 22.46
C LYS A 133 -21.47 9.57 20.95
N VAL A 134 -22.28 10.40 20.28
CA VAL A 134 -22.12 10.68 18.84
C VAL A 134 -20.77 11.33 18.55
N ARG A 135 -20.33 12.28 19.38
CA ARG A 135 -19.00 12.89 19.23
C ARG A 135 -17.88 11.87 19.37
N ILE A 136 -17.96 10.98 20.37
CA ILE A 136 -16.99 9.89 20.57
C ILE A 136 -16.96 8.93 19.38
N PHE A 137 -18.13 8.57 18.83
CA PHE A 137 -18.22 7.74 17.63
C PHE A 137 -17.53 8.42 16.45
N ASN A 138 -17.83 9.69 16.20
CA ASN A 138 -17.25 10.44 15.08
C ASN A 138 -15.72 10.60 15.20
N THR A 139 -15.17 10.74 16.40
CA THR A 139 -13.73 10.93 16.59
C THR A 139 -12.94 9.64 16.65
N ASN A 140 -13.53 8.53 17.09
CA ASN A 140 -12.79 7.28 17.32
C ASN A 140 -13.15 6.16 16.34
N VAL A 141 -14.43 6.01 15.97
CA VAL A 141 -14.89 4.91 15.10
C VAL A 141 -14.91 5.35 13.64
N LYS A 142 -15.48 6.53 13.38
CA LYS A 142 -15.61 7.07 12.01
C LYS A 142 -14.25 7.41 11.41
N THR A 143 -13.32 7.92 12.20
CA THR A 143 -11.93 8.18 11.76
C THR A 143 -11.23 6.91 11.31
N VAL A 144 -11.32 5.82 12.07
CA VAL A 144 -10.76 4.51 11.69
C VAL A 144 -11.43 3.92 10.44
N LEU A 145 -12.74 4.14 10.29
CA LEU A 145 -13.48 3.67 9.12
C LEU A 145 -13.11 4.44 7.84
N LEU A 146 -12.79 5.74 7.96
CA LEU A 146 -12.57 6.65 6.83
C LEU A 146 -11.09 6.95 6.54
N TYR A 147 -10.16 6.50 7.38
CA TYR A 147 -8.75 6.87 7.28
C TYR A 147 -8.12 6.63 5.89
N GLY A 148 -8.53 5.57 5.18
CA GLY A 148 -8.06 5.29 3.82
C GLY A 148 -8.97 5.77 2.68
N ALA A 149 -10.06 6.49 3.00
CA ALA A 149 -10.98 7.08 2.02
C ALA A 149 -10.69 8.57 1.74
N GLU A 150 -9.67 9.15 2.38
CA GLU A 150 -9.31 10.58 2.27
C GLU A 150 -8.42 10.91 1.04
N THR A 151 -8.35 10.04 0.04
CA THR A 151 -7.64 10.29 -1.23
C THR A 151 -8.54 10.18 -2.44
#